data_AF-A0A7C9N7I5-F1
#
_entry.id   AF-A0A7C9N7I5-F1
#
_cell.length_a   1.000
_cell.length_b   1.000
_cell.length_c   1.000
_cell.angle_alpha   90.00
_cell.angle_beta   90.00
_cell.angle_gamma   90.00
#
_symmetry.space_group_name_H-M   'P 1'
#
loop_
_entity.id
_entity.type
_entity.pdbx_description
1 polymer ?
#
loop_
_entity_poly.entity_id
_entity_poly.type
_entity_poly.pdbx_seq_one_letter_code
_entity_poly.pdbx_strand_id
1 'polypeptide(L)' 'MALKRIGTREAAKRLGVCAGTVRRYIQDGKLNASKLPGGHYRIRPEDVDALMDEDFKVLMLARKHGII' A
#
# COMPACT_ATOMS: atom_id res chain seq x y z
N MET A 1 16.06 2.24 -15.29
CA MET A 1 15.18 1.21 -14.69
C MET A 1 13.73 1.63 -14.94
N ALA A 2 12.91 0.79 -15.56
CA ALA A 2 11.54 1.16 -15.93
C ALA A 2 10.65 1.28 -14.68
N LEU A 3 10.08 2.46 -14.43
CA LEU A 3 9.08 2.70 -13.38
C LEU A 3 7.77 1.97 -13.72
N LYS A 4 7.72 0.67 -13.43
CA LYS A 4 6.56 -0.18 -13.67
C LYS A 4 5.46 0.18 -12.66
N ARG A 5 4.53 1.04 -13.07
CA ARG A 5 3.36 1.40 -12.25
C ARG A 5 2.37 0.23 -12.17
N ILE A 6 2.05 -0.22 -10.97
CA ILE A 6 1.11 -1.30 -10.70
C ILE A 6 -0.29 -0.76 -10.41
N GLY A 7 -1.31 -1.60 -10.60
CA GLY A 7 -2.69 -1.25 -10.25
C GLY A 7 -3.01 -1.57 -8.79
N THR A 8 -4.15 -1.10 -8.29
CA THR A 8 -4.63 -1.37 -6.93
C THR A 8 -4.74 -2.85 -6.60
N ARG A 9 -5.19 -3.68 -7.55
CA ARG A 9 -5.32 -5.13 -7.34
C ARG A 9 -3.97 -5.83 -7.17
N GLU A 10 -2.96 -5.34 -7.87
CA GLU A 10 -1.60 -5.88 -7.77
C GLU A 10 -0.93 -5.41 -6.47
N ALA A 11 -1.10 -4.14 -6.10
CA ALA A 11 -0.66 -3.63 -4.81
C ALA A 11 -1.29 -4.39 -3.64
N ALA A 12 -2.59 -4.69 -3.74
CA ALA A 12 -3.32 -5.48 -2.74
C ALA A 12 -2.71 -6.87 -2.55
N LYS A 13 -2.38 -7.57 -3.66
CA LYS A 13 -1.72 -8.88 -3.60
C LYS A 13 -0.35 -8.81 -2.94
N ARG A 14 0.45 -7.79 -3.24
CA ARG A 14 1.79 -7.61 -2.64
C ARG A 14 1.73 -7.33 -1.14
N LEU A 15 0.79 -6.47 -0.74
CA LEU A 15 0.56 -6.14 0.68
C LEU A 15 -0.18 -7.25 1.45
N GLY A 16 -0.73 -8.25 0.76
CA GLY A 16 -1.58 -9.27 1.38
C GLY A 16 -2.91 -8.73 1.93
N VAL A 17 -3.39 -7.60 1.41
CA VAL A 17 -4.64 -6.95 1.85
C VAL A 17 -5.68 -6.94 0.74
N CYS A 18 -6.91 -6.53 1.05
CA CYS A 18 -7.95 -6.35 0.04
C CYS A 18 -7.81 -5.01 -0.70
N ALA A 19 -8.37 -4.92 -1.91
CA ALA A 19 -8.32 -3.68 -2.72
C ALA A 19 -9.01 -2.48 -2.05
N GLY A 20 -9.96 -2.74 -1.12
CA GLY A 20 -10.59 -1.71 -0.29
C GLY A 20 -9.60 -1.07 0.69
N THR A 21 -8.78 -1.89 1.36
CA THR A 21 -7.70 -1.41 2.24
C THR A 21 -6.70 -0.57 1.47
N VAL A 22 -6.30 -1.00 0.26
CA VAL A 22 -5.41 -0.21 -0.60
C VAL A 22 -6.03 1.15 -0.96
N ARG A 23 -7.32 1.19 -1.33
CA ARG A 23 -8.01 2.45 -1.60
C ARG A 23 -8.05 3.35 -0.37
N ARG A 24 -8.26 2.78 0.81
CA ARG A 24 -8.21 3.52 2.07
C ARG A 24 -6.82 4.08 2.34
N TYR A 25 -5.76 3.31 2.14
CA TYR A 25 -4.38 3.81 2.27
C TYR A 25 -4.07 4.97 1.32
N ILE A 26 -4.63 4.93 0.10
CA ILE A 26 -4.52 6.05 -0.84
C ILE A 26 -5.29 7.28 -0.33
N GLN A 27 -6.50 7.09 0.21
CA GLN A 27 -7.30 8.19 0.78
C GLN A 27 -6.68 8.79 2.04
N ASP A 28 -6.14 7.94 2.91
CA ASP A 28 -5.45 8.32 4.15
C ASP A 28 -4.07 8.94 3.87
N GLY A 29 -3.62 8.98 2.60
CA GLY A 29 -2.32 9.52 2.20
C GLY A 29 -1.12 8.63 2.56
N LYS A 30 -1.36 7.41 3.05
CA LYS A 30 -0.33 6.43 3.38
C LYS A 30 0.34 5.83 2.15
N LEU A 31 -0.41 5.70 1.04
CA LEU A 31 0.08 5.11 -0.19
C LEU A 31 -0.04 6.08 -1.37
N ASN A 32 1.10 6.43 -1.97
CA ASN A 32 1.13 7.32 -3.12
C ASN A 32 0.60 6.63 -4.37
N ALA A 33 -0.50 7.18 -4.92
CA ALA A 33 -1.11 6.70 -6.13
C ALA A 33 -1.53 7.84 -7.05
N SER A 34 -1.21 7.71 -8.34
CA SER A 34 -1.72 8.62 -9.36
C SER A 34 -3.05 8.12 -9.88
N LYS A 35 -4.11 8.91 -9.71
CA LYS A 35 -5.42 8.63 -10.30
C LYS A 35 -5.38 8.94 -11.78
N LEU A 36 -5.69 7.96 -12.63
CA LEU A 36 -5.87 8.15 -14.06
C LEU A 36 -7.28 8.67 -14.37
N PRO A 37 -7.49 9.33 -15.53
CA PRO A 37 -8.80 9.85 -15.93
C PRO A 37 -9.93 8.80 -15.91
N GLY A 38 -9.60 7.52 -16.16
CA GLY A 38 -10.54 6.40 -16.11
C GLY A 38 -10.85 5.86 -14.70
N GLY A 39 -10.47 6.54 -13.62
CA GLY A 39 -10.76 6.11 -12.24
C GLY A 39 -9.86 5.00 -11.70
N HIS A 40 -8.95 4.47 -12.52
CA HIS A 40 -7.92 3.54 -12.08
C HIS A 40 -6.78 4.27 -11.37
N TYR A 41 -6.26 3.66 -10.31
CA TYR A 41 -5.08 4.16 -9.62
C TYR A 41 -3.83 3.43 -10.12
N ARG A 42 -2.76 4.20 -10.34
CA ARG A 42 -1.43 3.70 -10.62
C ARG A 42 -0.54 3.99 -9.42
N ILE A 43 -0.05 2.93 -8.82
CA ILE A 43 0.77 2.95 -7.61
C ILE A 43 2.18 2.56 -8.03
N ARG A 44 3.19 3.18 -7.43
CA ARG A 44 4.56 2.73 -7.66
C ARG A 44 4.85 1.53 -6.76
N PRO A 45 5.51 0.48 -7.26
CA PRO A 45 5.83 -0.69 -6.46
C PRO A 45 6.73 -0.32 -5.28
N GLU A 46 7.65 0.63 -5.45
CA GLU A 46 8.51 1.17 -4.37
C GLU A 46 7.71 1.70 -3.17
N ASP A 47 6.62 2.43 -3.42
CA ASP A 47 5.74 2.96 -2.35
C ASP A 47 4.99 1.83 -1.63
N VAL A 48 4.65 0.76 -2.35
CA VAL A 48 3.97 -0.42 -1.78
C VAL A 48 4.93 -1.20 -0.88
N ASP A 49 6.15 -1.42 -1.36
CA ASP A 49 7.17 -2.15 -0.63
C ASP A 49 7.59 -1.36 0.63
N ALA A 50 7.75 -0.03 0.53
CA ALA A 50 8.02 0.84 1.67
C ALA A 50 6.89 0.85 2.72
N LEU A 51 5.63 0.78 2.28
CA LEU A 51 4.49 0.66 3.19
C LEU A 51 4.52 -0.68 3.95
N MET A 52 4.92 -1.75 3.29
CA MET A 52 5.03 -3.07 3.91
C MET A 52 6.05 -3.07 5.06
N ASP A 53 7.18 -2.37 4.89
CA ASP A 53 8.19 -2.20 5.95
C ASP A 53 7.66 -1.41 7.16
N GLU A 54 6.88 -0.35 6.91
CA GLU A 54 6.30 0.48 7.97
C GLU A 54 5.13 -0.22 8.69
N ASP A 55 4.20 -0.86 7.96
CA ASP A 55 3.12 -1.64 8.58
C ASP A 55 3.69 -2.85 9.35
N PHE A 56 4.75 -3.50 8.85
CA PHE A 56 5.43 -4.57 9.58
C PHE A 56 6.08 -4.02 10.86
N LYS A 57 6.70 -2.84 10.83
CA LYS A 57 7.19 -2.18 12.06
C LYS A 57 6.06 -1.87 13.03
N VAL A 58 4.92 -1.34 12.56
CA VAL A 58 3.77 -1.03 13.43
C VAL A 58 3.21 -2.31 14.04
N LEU A 59 3.08 -3.39 13.27
CA LEU A 59 2.62 -4.68 13.79
C LEU A 59 3.61 -5.27 14.79
N MET A 60 4.91 -5.13 14.53
CA MET A 60 5.98 -5.59 15.43
C MET A 60 6.06 -4.73 16.70
N LEU A 61 5.85 -3.42 16.61
CA LEU A 61 5.75 -2.50 17.74
C LEU A 61 4.49 -2.79 18.58
N ALA A 62 3.36 -3.03 17.92
CA ALA A 62 2.11 -3.37 18.59
C ALA A 62 2.19 -4.73 19.30
N ARG A 63 2.86 -5.73 18.69
CA ARG A 63 3.18 -7.01 19.34
C ARG A 63 4.17 -6.85 20.49
N LYS A 64 5.23 -6.05 20.31
CA LYS A 64 6.23 -5.76 21.35
C LYS A 64 5.61 -5.07 22.57
N HIS A 65 4.59 -4.24 22.35
CA HIS A 65 3.85 -3.55 23.41
C HIS A 65 2.61 -4.30 23.91
N GLY A 66 2.33 -5.51 23.42
CA GLY A 66 1.23 -6.35 23.90
C GLY A 66 -0.17 -5.77 23.64
N ILE A 67 -0.30 -4.93 22.60
CA ILE A 67 -1.57 -4.27 22.24
C ILE A 67 -2.47 -5.21 21.41
N ILE A 68 -1.90 -6.32 20.91
CA ILE A 68 -2.57 -7.40 20.16
C ILE A 68 -1.93 -8.75 20.49
#